data_AF-A0A3L6JCU3-F1
#
_entry.id   AF-A0A3L6JCU3-F1
#
_cell.length_a   1.000
_cell.length_b   1.000
_cell.length_c   1.000
_cell.angle_alpha   90.00
_cell.angle_beta   90.00
_cell.angle_gamma   90.00
#
_symmetry.space_group_name_H-M   'P 1'
#
loop_
_entity.id
_entity.type
_entity.pdbx_description
1 polymer ?
#
loop_
_entity_poly.entity_id
_entity_poly.type
_entity_poly.pdbx_seq_one_letter_code
_entity_poly.pdbx_strand_id
1 'polypeptide(L)'
;MPERSRNRGSGGSPRGYAVAALLGLDRHRAVLWVVHSQSVKQHGSIDLPKDRDGGSEGDHYNFFNTIIAALKPVFSSGVGSLVVASVGNGGALANSFVVHVRKHHAYLVRSIRMTSIAADASTTNAVKALVKTQAFQTATANVIEQESDSIVQLLDARLSDDTGGFTILFSLEEIGQCFRKLSKAGQVSVGVPEHILMTDRFWAAQKNSPRLQRITDLARNAGVKVRVFREDEKAGGRVAQLGGLVCIVVQRGQKPSRI
;
A
#
# COMPACT_ATOMS: atom_id res chain seq x y z
N MET A 1 -42.56 0.49 24.93
CA MET A 1 -41.27 -0.13 25.34
C MET A 1 -41.60 -1.52 25.87
N PRO A 2 -40.98 -2.64 25.43
CA PRO A 2 -39.60 -2.77 24.91
C PRO A 2 -39.48 -3.62 23.61
N GLU A 3 -38.34 -3.51 22.92
CA GLU A 3 -37.48 -4.64 22.54
C GLU A 3 -36.18 -4.08 21.91
N ARG A 4 -35.07 -4.21 22.64
CA ARG A 4 -33.72 -3.93 22.12
C ARG A 4 -33.15 -5.21 21.53
N SER A 5 -33.18 -5.31 20.20
CA SER A 5 -32.43 -6.32 19.47
C SER A 5 -30.93 -6.11 19.69
N ARG A 6 -30.30 -7.08 20.36
CA ARG A 6 -28.84 -7.20 20.49
C ARG A 6 -28.28 -7.68 19.16
N ASN A 7 -27.68 -6.77 18.40
CA ASN A 7 -26.98 -7.13 17.18
C ASN A 7 -25.71 -7.91 17.54
N ARG A 8 -25.68 -9.20 17.20
CA ARG A 8 -24.55 -10.11 17.43
C ARG A 8 -23.39 -9.70 16.53
N GLY A 9 -22.19 -9.63 17.12
CA GLY A 9 -20.96 -9.31 16.43
C GLY A 9 -20.76 -10.21 15.20
N SER A 10 -20.58 -9.56 14.05
CA SER A 10 -20.21 -10.22 12.80
C SER A 10 -18.87 -10.93 12.97
N GLY A 11 -18.86 -12.24 12.74
CA GLY A 11 -17.66 -13.07 12.73
C GLY A 11 -16.58 -12.49 11.83
N GLY A 12 -15.38 -12.33 12.38
CA GLY A 12 -14.23 -11.79 11.67
C GLY A 12 -13.83 -12.70 10.52
N SER A 13 -14.02 -12.23 9.29
CA SER A 13 -13.45 -12.90 8.11
C SER A 13 -11.92 -12.97 8.23
N PRO A 14 -11.29 -14.05 7.74
CA PRO A 14 -9.84 -14.25 7.86
C PRO A 14 -9.07 -13.07 7.26
N ARG A 15 -8.08 -12.59 8.02
CA ARG A 15 -7.26 -11.41 7.68
C ARG A 15 -6.25 -11.79 6.58
N GLY A 16 -6.66 -11.69 5.32
CA GLY A 16 -5.71 -11.62 4.19
C GLY A 16 -4.86 -10.35 4.27
N TYR A 17 -3.65 -10.37 3.70
CA TYR A 17 -2.82 -9.17 3.60
C TYR A 17 -3.37 -8.23 2.52
N ALA A 18 -3.12 -6.93 2.66
CA ALA A 18 -3.55 -5.93 1.67
C ALA A 18 -2.69 -6.07 0.41
N VAL A 19 -3.35 -6.11 -0.74
CA VAL A 19 -2.75 -6.40 -2.05
C VAL A 19 -2.75 -5.14 -2.91
N ALA A 20 -3.89 -4.45 -2.98
CA ALA A 20 -4.03 -3.23 -3.76
C ALA A 20 -5.10 -2.29 -3.16
N ALA A 21 -4.98 -1.00 -3.46
CA ALA A 21 -6.05 -0.04 -3.28
C ALA A 21 -6.88 0.02 -4.57
N LEU A 22 -8.20 0.14 -4.45
CA LEU A 22 -9.11 0.36 -5.57
C LEU A 22 -9.91 1.64 -5.31
N LEU A 23 -9.87 2.56 -6.27
CA LEU A 23 -10.62 3.80 -6.24
C LEU A 23 -11.71 3.75 -7.31
N GLY A 24 -12.98 3.73 -6.89
CA GLY A 24 -14.12 3.91 -7.78
C GLY A 24 -14.46 5.38 -7.93
N LEU A 25 -14.35 5.92 -9.15
CA LEU A 25 -14.67 7.31 -9.49
C LEU A 25 -15.93 7.38 -10.36
N ASP A 26 -16.88 8.14 -9.87
CA ASP A 26 -18.05 8.60 -10.60
C ASP A 26 -18.08 10.14 -10.61
N ARG A 27 -18.93 10.74 -11.44
CA ARG A 27 -19.06 12.20 -11.62
C ARG A 27 -19.35 12.94 -10.31
N HIS A 28 -19.94 12.27 -9.33
CA HIS A 28 -20.39 12.89 -8.08
C HIS A 28 -19.78 12.29 -6.82
N ARG A 29 -19.00 11.21 -6.94
CA ARG A 29 -18.46 10.52 -5.76
C ARG A 29 -17.23 9.70 -6.07
N ALA A 30 -16.37 9.58 -5.08
CA ALA A 30 -15.26 8.65 -5.03
C ALA A 30 -15.49 7.64 -3.91
N VAL A 31 -15.17 6.37 -4.17
CA VAL A 31 -15.26 5.30 -3.18
C VAL A 31 -13.93 4.59 -3.10
N LEU A 32 -13.38 4.51 -1.90
CA LEU A 32 -12.07 3.93 -1.63
C LEU A 32 -12.25 2.52 -1.09
N TRP A 33 -11.54 1.58 -1.68
CA TRP A 33 -11.54 0.17 -1.32
C TRP A 33 -10.11 -0.32 -1.10
N VAL A 34 -9.95 -1.27 -0.18
CA VAL A 34 -8.72 -2.04 -0.01
C VAL A 34 -9.02 -3.49 -0.38
N VAL A 35 -8.30 -3.96 -1.39
CA VAL A 35 -8.34 -5.35 -1.85
C VAL A 35 -7.31 -6.13 -1.07
N HIS A 36 -7.77 -7.11 -0.32
CA HIS A 36 -6.95 -8.10 0.38
C HIS A 36 -6.94 -9.40 -0.41
N SER A 37 -5.94 -10.25 -0.16
CA SER A 37 -5.81 -11.56 -0.81
C SER A 37 -7.04 -12.48 -0.67
N GLN A 38 -7.90 -12.23 0.32
CA GLN A 38 -9.09 -13.04 0.61
C GLN A 38 -10.39 -12.23 0.73
N SER A 39 -10.34 -10.90 0.63
CA SER A 39 -11.54 -10.07 0.85
C SER A 39 -11.37 -8.68 0.23
N VAL A 40 -12.47 -7.93 0.12
CA VAL A 40 -12.44 -6.51 -0.24
C VAL A 40 -13.17 -5.72 0.83
N LYS A 41 -12.59 -4.61 1.28
CA LYS A 41 -13.14 -3.76 2.34
C LYS A 41 -13.25 -2.32 1.87
N GLN A 42 -14.40 -1.69 2.14
CA GLN A 42 -14.56 -0.26 1.92
C GLN A 42 -13.76 0.50 2.97
N HIS A 43 -12.96 1.46 2.53
CA HIS A 43 -12.18 2.33 3.41
C HIS A 43 -12.88 3.67 3.64
N GLY A 44 -13.59 4.19 2.63
CA GLY A 44 -14.35 5.43 2.75
C GLY A 44 -15.06 5.81 1.46
N SER A 45 -15.84 6.89 1.52
CA SER A 45 -16.44 7.53 0.35
C SER A 45 -16.35 9.04 0.50
N ILE A 46 -16.20 9.74 -0.62
CA ILE A 46 -16.08 11.19 -0.72
C ILE A 46 -17.08 11.64 -1.77
N ASP A 47 -18.04 12.47 -1.38
CA ASP A 47 -18.98 13.05 -2.32
C ASP A 47 -18.44 14.38 -2.86
N LEU A 48 -18.65 14.63 -4.14
CA LEU A 48 -18.44 15.93 -4.75
C LEU A 48 -19.62 16.83 -4.34
N PRO A 49 -19.38 18.05 -3.84
CA PRO A 49 -20.46 18.97 -3.48
C PRO A 49 -21.40 19.21 -4.67
N LYS A 50 -22.72 19.05 -4.45
CA LYS A 50 -23.76 19.10 -5.49
C LYS A 50 -24.07 20.51 -6.02
N ASP A 51 -23.66 21.57 -5.32
CA ASP A 51 -24.11 22.94 -5.61
C ASP A 51 -23.50 23.58 -6.87
N ARG A 52 -22.80 22.82 -7.72
CA ARG A 52 -22.24 23.32 -8.98
C ARG A 52 -22.40 22.29 -10.09
N ASP A 53 -23.59 22.27 -10.68
CA ASP A 53 -23.80 21.67 -12.00
C ASP A 53 -22.91 22.40 -13.01
N GLY A 54 -21.73 21.81 -13.28
CA GLY A 54 -20.65 22.45 -14.04
C GLY A 54 -19.48 22.84 -13.15
N GLY A 55 -18.92 21.88 -12.40
CA GLY A 55 -17.76 22.09 -11.54
C GLY A 55 -16.62 22.77 -12.27
N SER A 56 -16.19 23.92 -11.75
CA SER A 56 -15.02 24.63 -12.25
C SER A 56 -13.79 23.73 -12.18
N GLU A 57 -12.73 24.03 -12.95
CA GLU A 57 -11.44 23.32 -12.86
C GLU A 57 -10.93 23.25 -11.40
N GLY A 58 -11.22 24.28 -10.60
CA GLY A 58 -10.90 24.33 -9.17
C GLY A 58 -11.68 23.32 -8.30
N ASP A 59 -12.92 22.99 -8.66
CA ASP A 59 -13.74 22.03 -7.90
C ASP A 59 -13.23 20.59 -8.12
N HIS A 60 -12.86 20.24 -9.37
CA HIS A 60 -12.19 18.97 -9.66
C HIS A 60 -10.81 18.87 -9.01
N TYR A 61 -10.04 19.96 -9.01
CA TYR A 61 -8.74 20.02 -8.34
C TYR A 61 -8.85 19.73 -6.83
N ASN A 62 -9.80 20.39 -6.16
CA ASN A 62 -10.06 20.20 -4.73
C ASN A 62 -10.57 18.78 -4.44
N PHE A 63 -11.48 18.26 -5.28
CA PHE A 63 -11.98 16.90 -5.15
C PHE A 63 -10.86 15.86 -5.24
N PHE A 64 -9.97 15.98 -6.23
CA PHE A 64 -8.82 15.08 -6.37
C PHE A 64 -7.85 15.19 -5.19
N ASN A 65 -7.63 16.39 -4.65
CA ASN A 65 -6.81 16.54 -3.44
C ASN A 65 -7.43 15.88 -2.20
N THR A 66 -8.75 15.96 -2.04
CA THR A 66 -9.48 15.28 -0.96
C THR A 66 -9.36 13.76 -1.08
N ILE A 67 -9.49 13.22 -2.31
CA ILE A 67 -9.27 11.79 -2.58
C ILE A 67 -7.85 11.38 -2.18
N ILE A 68 -6.85 12.17 -2.55
CA ILE A 68 -5.45 11.88 -2.24
C ILE A 68 -5.21 11.92 -0.73
N ALA A 69 -5.78 12.89 -0.02
CA ALA A 69 -5.70 12.94 1.43
C ALA A 69 -6.26 11.68 2.10
N ALA A 70 -7.38 11.15 1.59
CA ALA A 70 -7.99 9.91 2.07
C ALA A 70 -7.21 8.64 1.69
N LEU A 71 -6.44 8.66 0.58
CA LEU A 71 -5.60 7.54 0.17
C LEU A 71 -4.27 7.46 0.94
N LYS A 72 -3.77 8.57 1.49
CA LYS A 72 -2.49 8.60 2.23
C LYS A 72 -2.40 7.54 3.33
N PRO A 73 -3.38 7.37 4.24
CA PRO A 73 -3.33 6.33 5.26
C PRO A 73 -3.24 4.91 4.69
N VAL A 74 -3.92 4.66 3.55
CA VAL A 74 -3.88 3.36 2.86
C VAL A 74 -2.47 3.09 2.33
N PHE A 75 -1.82 4.07 1.72
CA PHE A 75 -0.45 3.91 1.22
C PHE A 75 0.59 3.78 2.33
N SER A 76 0.42 4.53 3.43
CA SER A 76 1.26 4.39 4.62
C SER A 76 1.15 3.00 5.26
N SER A 77 0.07 2.25 5.00
CA SER A 77 -0.08 0.87 5.48
C SER A 77 0.73 -0.17 4.70
N GLY A 78 1.43 0.24 3.64
CA GLY A 78 2.31 -0.62 2.84
C GLY A 78 1.77 -0.98 1.45
N VAL A 79 0.50 -0.66 1.16
CA VAL A 79 -0.08 -0.79 -0.18
C VAL A 79 0.56 0.25 -1.09
N GLY A 80 1.15 -0.16 -2.21
CA GLY A 80 1.65 0.78 -3.21
C GLY A 80 1.18 0.48 -4.62
N SER A 81 0.14 -0.34 -4.75
CA SER A 81 -0.59 -0.54 -5.98
C SER A 81 -1.96 0.13 -5.87
N LEU A 82 -2.32 1.00 -6.83
CA LEU A 82 -3.63 1.65 -6.92
C LEU A 82 -4.26 1.39 -8.29
N VAL A 83 -5.46 0.82 -8.27
CA VAL A 83 -6.33 0.67 -9.44
C VAL A 83 -7.41 1.74 -9.39
N VAL A 84 -7.56 2.52 -10.45
CA VAL A 84 -8.58 3.57 -10.57
C VAL A 84 -9.65 3.10 -11.54
N ALA A 85 -10.83 2.77 -11.02
CA ALA A 85 -11.99 2.36 -11.79
C ALA A 85 -12.93 3.55 -12.01
N SER A 86 -13.41 3.75 -13.22
CA SER A 86 -14.44 4.76 -13.48
C SER A 86 -15.46 4.30 -14.52
N VAL A 87 -16.72 4.71 -14.32
CA VAL A 87 -17.84 4.42 -15.22
C VAL A 87 -17.99 5.54 -16.25
N GLY A 88 -18.26 5.19 -17.52
CA GLY A 88 -18.49 6.13 -18.61
C GLY A 88 -17.26 6.45 -19.47
N ASN A 89 -17.48 7.17 -20.58
CA ASN A 89 -16.54 7.65 -21.62
C ASN A 89 -15.09 7.13 -21.54
N GLY A 90 -14.89 5.81 -21.66
CA GLY A 90 -13.57 5.18 -21.71
C GLY A 90 -12.65 5.46 -20.51
N GLY A 91 -13.18 5.79 -19.33
CA GLY A 91 -12.36 6.07 -18.14
C GLY A 91 -11.69 7.46 -18.13
N ALA A 92 -12.22 8.43 -18.88
CA ALA A 92 -11.68 9.80 -18.93
C ALA A 92 -11.47 10.43 -17.53
N LEU A 93 -12.39 10.22 -16.59
CA LEU A 93 -12.27 10.75 -15.22
C LEU A 93 -11.12 10.07 -14.44
N ALA A 94 -10.96 8.74 -14.61
CA ALA A 94 -9.82 8.01 -14.04
C ALA A 94 -8.50 8.53 -14.60
N ASN A 95 -8.44 8.78 -15.91
CA ASN A 95 -7.24 9.31 -16.55
C ASN A 95 -6.93 10.74 -16.09
N SER A 96 -7.94 11.62 -15.97
CA SER A 96 -7.76 12.98 -15.42
C SER A 96 -7.23 12.95 -13.99
N PHE A 97 -7.73 12.03 -13.15
CA PHE A 97 -7.20 11.83 -11.81
C PHE A 97 -5.73 11.38 -11.83
N VAL A 98 -5.38 10.39 -12.66
CA VAL A 98 -3.98 9.92 -12.80
C VAL A 98 -3.06 11.05 -13.26
N VAL A 99 -3.49 11.88 -14.22
CA VAL A 99 -2.74 13.05 -14.69
C VAL A 99 -2.56 14.07 -13.56
N HIS A 100 -3.62 14.36 -12.79
CA HIS A 100 -3.55 15.25 -11.63
C HIS A 100 -2.54 14.77 -10.59
N VAL A 101 -2.57 13.48 -10.23
CA VAL A 101 -1.61 12.90 -9.28
C VAL A 101 -0.18 13.02 -9.81
N ARG A 102 0.04 12.75 -11.10
CA ARG A 102 1.37 12.89 -11.73
C ARG A 102 1.88 14.33 -11.72
N LYS A 103 0.99 15.30 -11.97
CA LYS A 103 1.34 16.72 -12.05
C LYS A 103 1.58 17.35 -10.67
N HIS A 104 0.73 17.05 -9.70
CA HIS A 104 0.71 17.76 -8.41
C HIS A 104 1.23 16.94 -7.23
N HIS A 105 1.30 15.62 -7.36
CA HIS A 105 1.68 14.70 -6.29
C HIS A 105 2.75 13.71 -6.76
N ALA A 106 3.77 14.21 -7.46
CA ALA A 106 4.87 13.41 -8.00
C ALA A 106 5.56 12.53 -6.94
N TYR A 107 5.57 12.96 -5.66
CA TYR A 107 6.08 12.17 -4.55
C TYR A 107 5.30 10.86 -4.33
N LEU A 108 3.99 10.82 -4.61
CA LEU A 108 3.19 9.60 -4.56
C LEU A 108 3.54 8.68 -5.71
N VAL A 109 3.70 9.20 -6.93
CA VAL A 109 4.02 8.36 -8.11
C VAL A 109 5.34 7.60 -7.96
N ARG A 110 6.26 8.14 -7.15
CA ARG A 110 7.52 7.44 -6.80
C ARG A 110 7.27 6.23 -5.91
N SER A 111 6.27 6.28 -5.04
CA SER A 111 5.97 5.26 -4.03
C SER A 111 4.81 4.35 -4.37
N ILE A 112 3.98 4.71 -5.36
CA ILE A 112 2.82 3.94 -5.80
C ILE A 112 2.81 3.75 -7.31
N ARG A 113 2.41 2.56 -7.76
CA ARG A 113 2.08 2.26 -9.16
C ARG A 113 0.58 2.39 -9.34
N MET A 114 0.17 3.02 -10.44
CA MET A 114 -1.22 3.33 -10.74
C MET A 114 -1.61 2.82 -12.12
N THR A 115 -2.80 2.22 -12.21
CA THR A 115 -3.45 1.88 -13.47
C THR A 115 -4.91 2.29 -13.46
N SER A 116 -5.49 2.54 -14.63
CA SER A 116 -6.91 2.86 -14.78
C SER A 116 -7.65 1.74 -15.51
N ILE A 117 -8.90 1.51 -15.12
CA ILE A 117 -9.81 0.55 -15.77
C ILE A 117 -11.20 1.17 -15.95
N ALA A 118 -11.86 0.86 -17.06
CA ALA A 118 -13.23 1.27 -17.31
C ALA A 118 -14.19 0.26 -16.66
N ALA A 119 -14.61 0.52 -15.42
CA ALA A 119 -15.46 -0.38 -14.66
C ALA A 119 -16.19 0.36 -13.52
N ASP A 120 -17.30 -0.22 -13.06
CA ASP A 120 -18.00 0.25 -11.87
C ASP A 120 -17.36 -0.31 -10.59
N ALA A 121 -17.01 0.61 -9.69
CA ALA A 121 -16.53 0.32 -8.35
C ALA A 121 -17.21 1.21 -7.29
N SER A 122 -18.43 1.68 -7.58
CA SER A 122 -19.22 2.53 -6.69
C SER A 122 -19.88 1.77 -5.53
N THR A 123 -20.12 0.46 -5.70
CA THR A 123 -20.81 -0.39 -4.73
C THR A 123 -20.02 -1.65 -4.39
N THR A 124 -20.27 -2.23 -3.20
CA THR A 124 -19.64 -3.48 -2.76
C THR A 124 -19.87 -4.63 -3.75
N ASN A 125 -21.06 -4.72 -4.34
CA ASN A 125 -21.39 -5.79 -5.29
C ASN A 125 -20.66 -5.60 -6.62
N ALA A 126 -20.61 -4.38 -7.14
CA ALA A 126 -19.85 -4.05 -8.34
C ALA A 126 -18.37 -4.38 -8.16
N VAL A 127 -17.79 -4.00 -7.01
CA VAL A 127 -16.39 -4.32 -6.70
C VAL A 127 -16.16 -5.82 -6.57
N LYS A 128 -17.04 -6.56 -5.88
CA LYS A 128 -16.93 -8.02 -5.77
C LYS A 128 -17.00 -8.74 -7.12
N ALA A 129 -17.77 -8.20 -8.07
CA ALA A 129 -17.80 -8.70 -9.44
C ALA A 129 -16.50 -8.31 -10.18
N LEU A 130 -16.10 -7.04 -10.08
CA LEU A 130 -14.92 -6.48 -10.73
C LEU A 130 -13.64 -7.24 -10.37
N VAL A 131 -13.40 -7.53 -9.09
CA VAL A 131 -12.18 -8.24 -8.65
C VAL A 131 -12.07 -9.66 -9.20
N LYS A 132 -13.17 -10.24 -9.69
CA LYS A 132 -13.18 -11.56 -10.35
C LYS A 132 -12.93 -11.49 -11.85
N THR A 133 -12.94 -10.29 -12.44
CA THR A 133 -12.73 -10.12 -13.88
C THR A 133 -11.26 -10.28 -14.25
N GLN A 134 -10.99 -10.84 -15.44
CA GLN A 134 -9.62 -10.95 -15.96
C GLN A 134 -8.97 -9.58 -16.13
N ALA A 135 -9.74 -8.56 -16.56
CA ALA A 135 -9.23 -7.21 -16.72
C ALA A 135 -8.68 -6.62 -15.41
N PHE A 136 -9.42 -6.80 -14.31
CA PHE A 136 -8.95 -6.36 -12.99
C PHE A 136 -7.74 -7.18 -12.52
N GLN A 137 -7.77 -8.51 -12.69
CA GLN A 137 -6.67 -9.38 -12.28
C GLN A 137 -5.38 -9.06 -13.03
N THR A 138 -5.44 -8.87 -14.35
CA THR A 138 -4.29 -8.46 -15.16
C THR A 138 -3.82 -7.05 -14.81
N ALA A 139 -4.72 -6.07 -14.66
CA ALA A 139 -4.34 -4.71 -14.28
C ALA A 139 -3.66 -4.68 -12.90
N THR A 140 -4.18 -5.46 -11.95
CA THR A 140 -3.62 -5.57 -10.60
C THR A 140 -2.29 -6.31 -10.61
N ALA A 141 -2.20 -7.44 -11.32
CA ALA A 141 -0.97 -8.22 -11.45
C ALA A 141 0.16 -7.40 -12.07
N ASN A 142 -0.09 -6.68 -13.17
CA ASN A 142 0.91 -5.84 -13.82
C ASN A 142 1.43 -4.73 -12.88
N VAL A 143 0.52 -4.09 -12.14
CA VAL A 143 0.89 -3.02 -11.20
C VAL A 143 1.68 -3.56 -10.02
N ILE A 144 1.28 -4.72 -9.48
CA ILE A 144 1.99 -5.42 -8.40
C ILE A 144 3.35 -5.92 -8.87
N GLU A 145 3.45 -6.47 -10.07
CA GLU A 145 4.70 -6.98 -10.64
C GLU A 145 5.70 -5.84 -10.85
N GLN A 146 5.28 -4.75 -11.50
CA GLN A 146 6.11 -3.55 -11.67
C GLN A 146 6.60 -2.98 -10.33
N GLU A 147 5.72 -2.99 -9.34
CA GLU A 147 6.05 -2.55 -7.99
C GLU A 147 7.04 -3.49 -7.31
N SER A 148 6.81 -4.79 -7.41
CA SER A 148 7.64 -5.83 -6.81
C SER A 148 9.05 -5.83 -7.43
N ASP A 149 9.14 -5.70 -8.76
CA ASP A 149 10.39 -5.53 -9.48
C ASP A 149 11.12 -4.26 -9.02
N SER A 150 10.41 -3.15 -8.82
CA SER A 150 11.02 -1.90 -8.32
C SER A 150 11.60 -2.06 -6.92
N ILE A 151 10.94 -2.83 -6.04
CA ILE A 151 11.40 -3.10 -4.68
C ILE A 151 12.59 -4.05 -4.68
N VAL A 152 12.61 -5.05 -5.55
CA VAL A 152 13.74 -5.96 -5.70
C VAL A 152 14.97 -5.22 -6.24
N GLN A 153 14.79 -4.37 -7.25
CA GLN A 153 15.87 -3.52 -7.76
C GLN A 153 16.41 -2.59 -6.68
N LEU A 154 15.53 -2.02 -5.85
CA LEU A 154 15.94 -1.24 -4.68
C LEU A 154 16.76 -2.11 -3.72
N LEU A 155 16.30 -3.32 -3.40
CA LEU A 155 17.01 -4.23 -2.52
C LEU A 155 18.40 -4.60 -3.08
N ASP A 156 18.50 -4.96 -4.35
CA ASP A 156 19.76 -5.33 -4.98
C ASP A 156 20.74 -4.15 -5.05
N ALA A 157 20.25 -2.95 -5.36
CA ALA A 157 21.05 -1.73 -5.31
C ALA A 157 21.59 -1.46 -3.91
N ARG A 158 20.80 -1.72 -2.86
CA ARG A 158 21.18 -1.51 -1.45
C ARG A 158 22.11 -2.59 -0.92
N LEU A 159 21.97 -3.82 -1.40
CA LEU A 159 22.90 -4.91 -1.10
C LEU A 159 24.28 -4.68 -1.75
N SER A 160 24.32 -3.98 -2.87
CA SER A 160 25.55 -3.65 -3.60
C SER A 160 26.16 -2.30 -3.16
N ASP A 161 25.55 -1.62 -2.19
CA ASP A 161 25.95 -0.29 -1.75
C ASP A 161 26.94 -0.37 -0.58
N ASP A 162 28.23 -0.17 -0.88
CA ASP A 162 29.30 -0.17 0.11
C ASP A 162 29.49 1.18 0.82
N THR A 163 28.65 2.18 0.53
CA THR A 163 28.80 3.54 1.10
C THR A 163 28.43 3.63 2.58
N GLY A 164 27.88 2.56 3.17
CA GLY A 164 27.43 2.54 4.57
C GLY A 164 26.13 3.31 4.83
N GLY A 165 25.48 3.85 3.79
CA GLY A 165 24.22 4.57 3.90
C GLY A 165 23.03 3.68 4.30
N PHE A 166 23.17 2.36 4.18
CA PHE A 166 22.11 1.38 4.41
C PHE A 166 22.62 0.18 5.20
N THR A 167 21.71 -0.45 5.93
CA THR A 167 21.96 -1.70 6.63
C THR A 167 20.82 -2.65 6.33
N ILE A 168 21.15 -3.85 5.87
CA ILE A 168 20.17 -4.90 5.58
C ILE A 168 20.19 -5.91 6.74
N LEU A 169 19.03 -6.17 7.32
CA LEU A 169 18.83 -7.10 8.43
C LEU A 169 18.00 -8.30 7.96
N PHE A 170 18.33 -9.50 8.42
CA PHE A 170 17.71 -10.75 7.91
C PHE A 170 16.94 -11.51 8.99
N SER A 171 17.04 -11.12 10.26
CA SER A 171 16.39 -11.81 11.37
C SER A 171 15.39 -10.93 12.13
N LEU A 172 14.36 -11.58 12.70
CA LEU A 172 13.43 -10.92 13.65
C LEU A 172 14.16 -10.38 14.88
N GLU A 173 15.35 -10.88 15.18
CA GLU A 173 16.19 -10.40 16.26
C GLU A 173 16.78 -9.03 15.99
N GLU A 174 17.52 -8.93 14.90
CA GLU A 174 18.15 -7.69 14.47
C GLU A 174 17.10 -6.60 14.26
N ILE A 175 15.99 -6.94 13.61
CA ILE A 175 14.87 -6.00 13.39
C ILE A 175 14.30 -5.53 14.73
N GLY A 176 14.06 -6.46 15.67
CA GLY A 176 13.56 -6.11 17.00
C GLY A 176 14.53 -5.21 17.78
N GLN A 177 15.84 -5.47 17.70
CA GLN A 177 16.86 -4.63 18.30
C GLN A 177 16.93 -3.25 17.65
N CYS A 178 16.79 -3.15 16.32
CA CYS A 178 16.73 -1.90 15.59
C CYS A 178 15.59 -1.00 16.10
N PHE A 179 14.36 -1.52 16.19
CA PHE A 179 13.23 -0.77 16.74
C PHE A 179 13.44 -0.35 18.21
N ARG A 180 14.08 -1.19 19.04
CA ARG A 180 14.42 -0.81 20.42
C ARG A 180 15.41 0.35 20.47
N LYS A 181 16.43 0.36 19.61
CA LYS A 181 17.41 1.45 19.50
C LYS A 181 16.73 2.74 19.04
N LEU A 182 15.88 2.64 18.01
CA LEU A 182 15.09 3.77 17.50
C LEU A 182 14.22 4.41 18.58
N SER A 183 13.57 3.59 19.42
CA SER A 183 12.73 4.06 20.53
C SER A 183 13.53 4.73 21.67
N LYS A 184 14.80 4.38 21.86
CA LYS A 184 15.64 4.90 22.96
C LYS A 184 16.43 6.15 22.58
N ALA A 185 16.93 6.22 21.35
CA ALA A 185 17.86 7.27 20.92
C ALA A 185 17.21 8.35 20.03
N GLY A 186 15.94 8.16 19.64
CA GLY A 186 15.27 9.02 18.65
C GLY A 186 15.80 8.83 17.23
N GLN A 187 15.12 9.42 16.24
CA GLN A 187 15.42 9.26 14.81
C GLN A 187 16.73 9.94 14.32
N VAL A 188 17.41 10.69 15.19
CA VAL A 188 18.48 11.62 14.80
C VAL A 188 19.87 10.97 14.76
N SER A 189 20.04 9.81 15.40
CA SER A 189 21.36 9.17 15.56
C SER A 189 21.37 7.66 15.26
N VAL A 190 20.24 7.09 14.83
CA VAL A 190 20.09 5.64 14.59
C VAL A 190 19.38 5.43 13.26
N GLY A 191 19.85 4.44 12.49
CA GLY A 191 19.22 4.04 11.23
C GLY A 191 17.72 3.80 11.38
N VAL A 192 16.95 4.30 10.41
CA VAL A 192 15.49 4.23 10.38
C VAL A 192 15.06 3.10 9.44
N PRO A 193 14.29 2.10 9.91
CA PRO A 193 13.73 1.09 9.03
C PRO A 193 12.81 1.73 7.99
N GLU A 194 12.96 1.35 6.72
CA GLU A 194 12.13 1.87 5.62
C GLU A 194 11.18 0.80 5.08
N HIS A 195 11.71 -0.41 4.87
CA HIS A 195 10.96 -1.54 4.30
C HIS A 195 11.22 -2.81 5.09
N ILE A 196 10.17 -3.58 5.35
CA ILE A 196 10.23 -4.97 5.82
C ILE A 196 9.59 -5.83 4.73
N LEU A 197 10.38 -6.73 4.15
CA LEU A 197 10.00 -7.63 3.08
C LEU A 197 10.00 -9.06 3.62
N MET A 198 8.96 -9.81 3.28
CA MET A 198 8.78 -11.17 3.77
C MET A 198 8.24 -12.05 2.65
N THR A 199 8.51 -13.35 2.71
CA THR A 199 7.74 -14.32 1.90
C THR A 199 6.48 -14.75 2.63
N ASP A 200 5.48 -15.16 1.87
CA ASP A 200 4.24 -15.76 2.38
C ASP A 200 4.51 -17.04 3.17
N ARG A 201 5.49 -17.86 2.75
CA ARG A 201 5.97 -19.02 3.51
C ARG A 201 6.53 -18.62 4.88
N PHE A 202 7.39 -17.61 4.93
CA PHE A 202 7.93 -17.11 6.20
C PHE A 202 6.82 -16.54 7.08
N TRP A 203 5.93 -15.73 6.50
CA TRP A 203 4.78 -15.15 7.19
C TRP A 203 3.88 -16.24 7.77
N ALA A 204 3.55 -17.28 6.99
CA ALA A 204 2.72 -18.40 7.43
C ALA A 204 3.38 -19.18 8.57
N ALA A 205 4.68 -19.46 8.48
CA ALA A 205 5.42 -20.17 9.51
C ALA A 205 5.48 -19.39 10.83
N GLN A 206 5.55 -18.05 10.77
CA GLN A 206 5.69 -17.17 11.93
C GLN A 206 4.40 -16.43 12.31
N LYS A 207 3.26 -16.76 11.70
CA LYS A 207 1.99 -16.01 11.84
C LYS A 207 1.52 -15.87 13.30
N ASN A 208 1.78 -16.88 14.11
CA ASN A 208 1.40 -16.93 15.52
C ASN A 208 2.53 -16.49 16.46
N SER A 209 3.67 -16.07 15.92
CA SER A 209 4.82 -15.62 16.71
C SER A 209 4.51 -14.26 17.34
N PRO A 210 4.56 -14.13 18.69
CA PRO A 210 4.39 -12.85 19.37
C PRO A 210 5.45 -11.83 18.92
N ARG A 211 6.64 -12.31 18.54
CA ARG A 211 7.75 -11.48 18.06
C ARG A 211 7.41 -10.80 16.74
N LEU A 212 6.86 -11.54 15.77
CA LEU A 212 6.47 -11.00 14.47
C LEU A 212 5.30 -10.01 14.62
N GLN A 213 4.31 -10.32 15.45
CA GLN A 213 3.19 -9.42 15.70
C GLN A 213 3.67 -8.09 16.26
N ARG A 214 4.51 -8.13 17.30
CA ARG A 214 5.11 -6.93 17.89
C ARG A 214 5.92 -6.12 16.88
N ILE A 215 6.74 -6.77 16.05
CA ILE A 215 7.52 -6.09 15.02
C ILE A 215 6.60 -5.41 14.00
N THR A 216 5.53 -6.08 13.59
CA THR A 216 4.57 -5.54 12.62
C THR A 216 3.83 -4.32 13.20
N ASP A 217 3.48 -4.36 14.49
CA ASP A 217 2.85 -3.23 15.17
C ASP A 217 3.81 -2.05 15.33
N LEU A 218 5.08 -2.31 15.69
CA LEU A 218 6.12 -1.28 15.76
C LEU A 218 6.39 -0.67 14.38
N ALA A 219 6.48 -1.49 13.34
CA ALA A 219 6.64 -1.07 11.96
C ALA A 219 5.51 -0.13 11.53
N ARG A 220 4.25 -0.50 11.83
CA ARG A 220 3.08 0.34 11.55
C ARG A 220 3.16 1.69 12.25
N ASN A 221 3.52 1.71 13.54
CA ASN A 221 3.62 2.94 14.32
C ASN A 221 4.76 3.85 13.84
N ALA A 222 5.84 3.26 13.32
CA ALA A 222 6.98 3.98 12.78
C ALA A 222 6.82 4.34 11.28
N GLY A 223 5.70 3.99 10.64
CA GLY A 223 5.46 4.24 9.21
C GLY A 223 6.33 3.41 8.26
N VAL A 224 6.83 2.27 8.73
CA VAL A 224 7.66 1.33 7.95
C VAL A 224 6.77 0.51 7.04
N LYS A 225 7.15 0.39 5.76
CA LYS A 225 6.37 -0.36 4.78
C LYS A 225 6.62 -1.86 4.93
N VAL A 226 5.60 -2.60 5.34
CA VAL A 226 5.66 -4.07 5.46
C VAL A 226 5.04 -4.70 4.21
N ARG A 227 5.73 -5.68 3.62
CA ARG A 227 5.26 -6.42 2.45
C ARG A 227 5.48 -7.91 2.55
N VAL A 228 4.54 -8.63 1.96
CA VAL A 228 4.58 -10.08 1.84
C VAL A 228 4.49 -10.43 0.36
N PHE A 229 5.50 -11.13 -0.16
CA PHE A 229 5.56 -11.64 -1.53
C PHE A 229 5.27 -13.14 -1.53
N ARG A 230 4.74 -13.65 -2.64
CA ARG A 230 4.63 -15.09 -2.79
C ARG A 230 5.96 -15.67 -3.24
N GLU A 231 6.40 -16.77 -2.64
CA GLU A 231 7.71 -17.38 -2.94
C GLU A 231 7.86 -17.83 -4.41
N ASP A 232 6.74 -18.12 -5.10
CA ASP A 232 6.70 -18.49 -6.52
C ASP A 232 6.87 -17.31 -7.49
N GLU A 233 6.76 -16.07 -7.01
CA GLU A 233 7.00 -14.87 -7.80
C GLU A 233 8.50 -14.53 -7.81
N LYS A 234 8.98 -13.91 -8.89
CA LYS A 234 10.38 -13.48 -9.04
C LYS A 234 10.89 -12.69 -7.83
N ALA A 235 10.08 -11.77 -7.31
CA ALA A 235 10.41 -10.98 -6.13
C ALA A 235 10.45 -11.81 -4.83
N GLY A 236 9.49 -12.72 -4.65
CA GLY A 236 9.49 -13.63 -3.51
C GLY A 236 10.65 -14.61 -3.54
N GLY A 237 11.01 -15.14 -4.71
CA GLY A 237 12.20 -15.97 -4.90
C GLY A 237 13.49 -15.24 -4.48
N ARG A 238 13.64 -13.95 -4.83
CA ARG A 238 14.78 -13.15 -4.40
C ARG A 238 14.82 -12.93 -2.88
N VAL A 239 13.68 -12.64 -2.25
CA VAL A 239 13.60 -12.52 -0.78
C VAL A 239 13.82 -13.88 -0.10
N ALA A 240 13.38 -14.98 -0.70
CA ALA A 240 13.59 -16.34 -0.21
C ALA A 240 15.07 -16.72 -0.20
N GLN A 241 15.84 -16.32 -1.22
CA GLN A 241 17.31 -16.50 -1.26
C GLN A 241 18.02 -15.86 -0.06
N LEU A 242 17.41 -14.83 0.53
CA LEU A 242 17.91 -14.11 1.70
C LEU A 242 17.33 -14.62 3.03
N GLY A 243 16.68 -15.79 3.02
CA GLY A 243 16.09 -16.42 4.22
C GLY A 243 14.62 -16.07 4.46
N GLY A 244 13.94 -15.40 3.52
CA GLY A 244 12.50 -15.15 3.56
C GLY A 244 12.07 -13.95 4.42
N LEU A 245 13.01 -13.22 5.01
CA LEU A 245 12.79 -11.98 5.76
C LEU A 245 13.95 -11.02 5.50
N VAL A 246 13.63 -9.78 5.13
CA VAL A 246 14.61 -8.73 4.90
C VAL A 246 14.06 -7.41 5.45
N CYS A 247 14.90 -6.64 6.14
CA CYS A 247 14.59 -5.27 6.56
C CYS A 247 15.66 -4.32 6.05
N ILE A 248 15.23 -3.27 5.35
CA ILE A 248 16.10 -2.21 4.84
C ILE A 248 16.08 -1.07 5.84
N VAL A 249 17.24 -0.75 6.40
CA VAL A 249 17.45 0.35 7.34
C VAL A 249 18.29 1.43 6.69
N VAL A 250 17.80 2.68 6.71
CA VAL A 250 18.51 3.85 6.17
C VAL A 250 19.24 4.57 7.29
N GLN A 251 20.54 4.75 7.18
CA GLN A 251 21.33 5.49 8.17
C GLN A 251 21.13 7.00 7.95
N ARG A 252 20.42 7.68 8.86
CA ARG A 252 20.35 9.16 8.88
C ARG A 252 21.52 9.68 9.70
N GLY A 253 22.59 10.10 9.03
CA GLY A 253 23.78 10.64 9.70
C GLY A 253 25.03 10.77 8.83
N GLN A 254 25.11 10.07 7.70
CA GLN A 254 26.19 10.28 6.72
C GLN A 254 25.65 11.05 5.52
N LYS A 255 26.15 12.27 5.34
CA LYS A 255 26.03 13.02 4.08
C LYS A 255 26.49 12.09 2.94
N PRO A 256 25.71 11.89 1.87
CA PRO A 256 26.27 11.28 0.68
C PRO A 256 27.42 12.18 0.21
N SER A 257 28.62 11.63 0.15
CA SER A 257 29.78 12.25 -0.49
C SER A 257 29.35 12.60 -1.92
N ARG A 258 29.21 13.88 -2.22
CA ARG A 258 29.02 14.33 -3.60
C ARG A 258 30.28 13.93 -4.37
N ILE A 259 30.11 13.11 -5.40
CA ILE A 259 31.02 13.09 -6.54
C ILE A 259 30.43 14.06 -7.55
#